data_AF-A0A7S0WK06-F1
#
_entry.id   AF-A0A7S0WK06-F1
#
_cell.length_a   1.000
_cell.length_b   1.000
_cell.length_c   1.000
_cell.angle_alpha   90.00
_cell.angle_beta   90.00
_cell.angle_gamma   90.00
#
_symmetry.space_group_name_H-M   'P 1'
#
loop_
_entity.id
_entity.type
_entity.pdbx_description
1 polymer ?
#
loop_
_entity_poly.entity_id
_entity_poly.type
_entity_poly.pdbx_seq_one_letter_code
_entity_poly.pdbx_strand_id
1 'polypeptide(L)'
;AHQARMMQTTLEETEKRAAEREREMKVVQAQKAAAEQEAERMRQQTASEEANAKNEQALERAWSKLQKSVGRKGKGILAKIDTSSRTIEEIDLSSCDIGPKSAQAVADWLKLFTGSMGTLNLMYNKIGPEGAKA
;
A
#
# COMPACT_ATOMS: atom_id res chain seq x y z
N ALA A 1 55.01 -39.01 33.86
CA ALA A 1 54.18 -39.62 32.79
C ALA A 1 52.68 -39.39 32.99
N HIS A 2 52.10 -39.74 34.14
CA HIS A 2 50.66 -39.56 34.41
C HIS A 2 50.21 -38.09 34.36
N GLN A 3 50.94 -37.18 35.02
CA GLN A 3 50.61 -35.75 35.05
C GLN A 3 50.63 -35.07 33.66
N ALA A 4 51.57 -35.45 32.80
CA ALA A 4 51.67 -34.93 31.43
C ALA A 4 50.50 -35.39 30.55
N ARG A 5 50.07 -36.66 30.70
CA ARG A 5 48.88 -37.18 30.02
C ARG A 5 47.61 -36.47 30.46
N MET A 6 47.44 -36.26 31.77
CA MET A 6 46.31 -35.51 32.31
C MET A 6 46.25 -34.08 31.74
N MET A 7 47.40 -33.42 31.62
CA MET A 7 47.48 -32.05 31.10
C MET A 7 47.14 -31.96 29.60
N GLN A 8 47.57 -32.95 28.80
CA GLN A 8 47.19 -33.04 27.38
C GLN A 8 45.68 -33.28 27.21
N THR A 9 45.10 -34.21 27.97
CA THR A 9 43.66 -34.47 27.94
C THR A 9 42.85 -33.25 28.34
N THR A 10 43.28 -32.50 29.36
CA THR A 10 42.60 -31.26 29.75
C THR A 10 42.68 -30.19 28.66
N LEU A 11 43.79 -30.10 27.92
CA LEU A 11 43.94 -29.13 26.83
C LEU A 11 42.99 -29.45 25.67
N GLU A 12 42.97 -30.70 25.21
CA GLU A 12 42.08 -31.17 24.14
C GLU A 12 40.59 -30.95 24.49
N GLU A 13 40.20 -31.22 25.74
CA GLU A 13 38.85 -30.96 26.24
C GLU A 13 38.51 -29.46 26.23
N THR A 14 39.46 -28.60 26.60
CA THR A 14 39.24 -27.14 26.57
C THR A 14 39.13 -26.60 25.16
N GLU A 15 39.92 -27.10 24.20
CA GLU A 15 39.84 -26.71 22.79
C GLU A 15 38.51 -27.16 22.16
N LYS A 16 38.08 -28.39 22.45
CA LYS A 16 36.78 -28.91 22.00
C LYS A 16 35.63 -28.07 22.56
N ARG A 17 35.67 -27.71 23.85
CA ARG A 17 34.68 -26.82 24.47
C ARG A 17 34.70 -25.41 23.88
N ALA A 18 35.87 -24.88 23.54
CA ALA A 18 36.00 -23.57 22.89
C ALA A 18 35.38 -23.57 21.48
N ALA A 19 35.67 -24.61 20.68
CA ALA A 19 35.08 -24.78 19.35
C ALA A 19 33.56 -24.99 19.41
N GLU A 20 33.07 -25.73 20.40
CA GLU A 20 31.63 -25.92 20.63
C GLU A 20 30.94 -24.60 20.99
N ARG A 21 31.52 -23.80 21.91
CA ARG A 21 31.02 -22.46 22.24
C ARG A 21 31.04 -21.51 21.04
N GLU A 22 32.05 -21.58 20.19
CA GLU A 22 32.11 -20.77 18.96
C GLU A 22 30.98 -21.16 18.00
N ARG A 23 30.71 -22.46 17.84
CA ARG A 23 29.58 -22.95 17.03
C ARG A 23 28.24 -22.50 17.61
N GLU A 24 28.04 -22.62 18.91
CA GLU A 24 26.84 -22.14 19.60
C GLU A 24 26.64 -20.63 19.42
N MET A 25 27.70 -19.83 19.58
CA MET A 25 27.63 -18.39 19.33
C MET A 25 27.26 -18.06 17.89
N LYS A 26 27.81 -18.78 16.89
CA LYS A 26 27.43 -18.60 15.48
C LYS A 26 25.97 -18.96 15.23
N VAL A 27 25.45 -20.02 15.87
CA VAL A 27 24.04 -20.40 15.78
C VAL A 27 23.15 -19.32 16.41
N VAL A 28 23.49 -18.83 17.60
CA VAL A 28 22.73 -17.76 18.27
C VAL A 28 22.77 -16.46 17.46
N GLN A 29 23.92 -16.10 16.88
CA GLN A 29 24.04 -14.94 16.00
C GLN A 29 23.21 -15.10 14.73
N ALA A 30 23.23 -16.28 14.11
CA ALA A 30 22.41 -16.57 12.93
C ALA A 30 20.91 -16.53 13.25
N GLN A 31 20.50 -17.07 14.40
CA GLN A 31 19.11 -17.00 14.88
C GLN A 31 18.68 -15.56 15.16
N LYS A 32 19.54 -14.76 15.80
CA LYS A 32 19.27 -13.33 16.04
C LYS A 32 19.14 -12.57 14.72
N ALA A 33 20.06 -12.79 13.77
CA ALA A 33 20.00 -12.15 12.46
C ALA A 33 18.75 -12.56 11.67
N ALA A 34 18.34 -13.83 11.74
CA ALA A 34 17.10 -14.31 11.12
C ALA A 34 15.87 -13.64 11.74
N ALA A 35 15.81 -13.54 13.08
CA ALA A 35 14.72 -12.86 13.77
C ALA A 35 14.65 -11.36 13.43
N GLU A 36 15.79 -10.68 13.30
CA GLU A 36 15.86 -9.28 12.87
C GLU A 36 15.39 -9.10 11.41
N GLN A 37 15.77 -10.00 10.50
CA GLN A 37 15.31 -9.97 9.11
C GLN A 37 13.81 -10.24 9.00
N GLU A 38 13.27 -11.16 9.80
CA GLU A 38 11.84 -11.43 9.85
C GLU A 38 11.07 -10.23 10.41
N ALA A 39 11.56 -9.61 11.48
CA ALA A 39 10.98 -8.39 12.02
C ALA A 39 10.98 -7.24 10.99
N GLU A 40 12.05 -7.09 10.22
CA GLU A 40 12.14 -6.08 9.17
C GLU A 40 11.17 -6.36 8.01
N ARG A 41 11.03 -7.62 7.58
CA ARG A 41 10.02 -8.01 6.58
C ARG A 41 8.60 -7.70 7.05
N MET A 42 8.29 -8.01 8.31
CA MET A 42 6.98 -7.70 8.90
C MET A 42 6.73 -6.18 8.95
N ARG A 43 7.74 -5.38 9.29
CA ARG A 43 7.66 -3.91 9.25
C ARG A 43 7.40 -3.39 7.85
N GLN A 44 8.13 -3.89 6.86
CA GLN A 44 7.96 -3.51 5.46
C GLN A 44 6.58 -3.89 4.92
N GLN A 45 6.10 -5.09 5.25
CA GLN A 45 4.77 -5.54 4.88
C GLN A 45 3.69 -4.65 5.51
N THR A 46 3.78 -4.39 6.82
CA THR A 46 2.83 -3.52 7.53
C THR A 46 2.81 -2.11 6.93
N ALA A 47 3.99 -1.53 6.64
CA ALA A 47 4.09 -0.22 6.01
C ALA A 47 3.46 -0.17 4.61
N SER A 48 3.59 -1.24 3.82
CA SER A 48 2.94 -1.36 2.51
C SER A 48 1.41 -1.45 2.63
N GLU A 49 0.92 -2.25 3.57
CA GLU A 49 -0.52 -2.39 3.84
C GLU A 49 -1.13 -1.06 4.33
N GLU A 50 -0.44 -0.33 5.20
CA GLU A 50 -0.85 1.00 5.65
C GLU A 50 -0.88 2.02 4.51
N ALA A 51 0.11 1.99 3.60
CA ALA A 51 0.13 2.87 2.44
C ALA A 51 -1.05 2.57 1.49
N ASN A 52 -1.35 1.30 1.26
CA ASN A 52 -2.51 0.88 0.47
C ASN A 52 -3.82 1.32 1.12
N ALA A 53 -3.97 1.16 2.44
CA ALA A 53 -5.14 1.61 3.17
C ALA A 53 -5.34 3.13 3.10
N LYS A 54 -4.25 3.92 3.18
CA LYS A 54 -4.30 5.37 3.01
C LYS A 54 -4.76 5.78 1.61
N ASN A 55 -4.26 5.09 0.58
CA ASN A 55 -4.68 5.33 -0.80
C ASN A 55 -6.17 5.01 -0.99
N GLU A 56 -6.64 3.90 -0.42
CA GLU A 56 -8.05 3.52 -0.49
C GLU A 56 -8.95 4.56 0.19
N GLN A 57 -8.54 5.01 1.37
CA GLN A 57 -9.25 6.05 2.08
C GLN A 57 -9.27 7.37 1.31
N ALA A 58 -8.19 7.72 0.60
CA ALA A 58 -8.13 8.91 -0.24
C ALA A 58 -9.07 8.79 -1.44
N LEU A 59 -9.11 7.63 -2.10
CA LEU A 59 -10.00 7.35 -3.22
C LEU A 59 -11.47 7.52 -2.83
N GLU A 60 -11.88 6.92 -1.71
CA GLU A 60 -13.26 7.02 -1.19
C GLU A 60 -13.63 8.46 -0.80
N ARG A 61 -12.70 9.20 -0.20
CA ARG A 61 -12.90 10.63 0.10
C ARG A 61 -13.09 11.45 -1.16
N ALA A 62 -12.28 11.21 -2.20
CA ALA A 62 -12.39 11.90 -3.48
C ALA A 62 -13.72 11.56 -4.18
N TRP A 63 -14.12 10.29 -4.16
CA TRP A 63 -15.42 9.85 -4.70
C TRP A 63 -16.59 10.51 -3.99
N SER A 64 -16.58 10.54 -2.65
CA SER A 64 -17.60 11.22 -1.85
C SER A 64 -17.66 12.73 -2.14
N LYS A 65 -16.50 13.37 -2.32
CA LYS A 65 -16.40 14.78 -2.71
C LYS A 65 -17.01 15.00 -4.09
N LEU A 66 -16.71 14.14 -5.07
CA LEU A 66 -17.29 14.19 -6.41
C LEU A 66 -18.82 14.10 -6.35
N GLN A 67 -19.36 13.09 -5.65
CA GLN A 67 -20.82 12.89 -5.47
C GLN A 67 -21.55 14.11 -4.89
N LYS A 68 -20.88 14.87 -4.01
CA LYS A 68 -21.42 16.09 -3.40
C LYS A 68 -21.29 17.32 -4.29
N SER A 69 -20.42 17.29 -5.29
CA SER A 69 -20.12 18.42 -6.16
C SER A 69 -20.96 18.48 -7.43
N VAL A 70 -21.56 17.35 -7.84
CA VAL A 70 -22.41 17.25 -9.03
C VAL A 70 -23.86 17.60 -8.75
N GLY A 71 -24.62 17.94 -9.79
CA GLY A 71 -26.07 18.15 -9.72
C GLY A 71 -26.85 16.89 -9.34
N ARG A 72 -28.15 17.04 -9.05
CA ARG A 72 -29.03 15.95 -8.59
C ARG A 72 -28.99 14.72 -9.52
N LYS A 73 -29.00 14.96 -10.84
CA LYS A 73 -28.88 13.90 -11.86
C LYS A 73 -27.56 13.14 -11.70
N GLY A 74 -26.44 13.86 -11.70
CA GLY A 74 -25.10 13.26 -11.55
C GLY A 74 -24.96 12.47 -10.25
N LYS A 75 -25.46 12.98 -9.14
CA LYS A 75 -25.45 12.26 -7.85
C LYS A 75 -26.19 10.93 -7.95
N GLY A 76 -27.33 10.90 -8.64
CA GLY A 76 -28.11 9.66 -8.87
C GLY A 76 -27.40 8.65 -9.77
N ILE A 77 -26.55 9.11 -10.69
CA ILE A 77 -25.73 8.25 -11.55
C ILE A 77 -24.57 7.68 -10.75
N LEU A 78 -23.80 8.54 -10.07
CA LEU A 78 -22.67 8.14 -9.24
C LEU A 78 -23.04 7.22 -8.07
N ALA A 79 -24.27 7.30 -7.55
CA ALA A 79 -24.75 6.41 -6.50
C ALA A 79 -24.99 4.96 -6.98
N LYS A 80 -25.06 4.73 -8.30
CA LYS A 80 -25.26 3.39 -8.89
C LYS A 80 -23.95 2.73 -9.33
N ILE A 81 -22.84 3.45 -9.27
CA ILE A 81 -21.54 2.95 -9.70
C ILE A 81 -20.88 2.26 -8.52
N ASP A 82 -20.50 1.00 -8.73
CA ASP A 82 -19.66 0.25 -7.81
C ASP A 82 -18.19 0.52 -8.14
N THR A 83 -17.52 1.30 -7.30
CA THR A 83 -16.09 1.61 -7.45
C THR A 83 -15.18 0.47 -6.97
N SER A 84 -15.71 -0.50 -6.21
CA SER A 84 -14.92 -1.59 -5.64
C SER A 84 -14.51 -2.64 -6.69
N SER A 85 -15.27 -2.75 -7.79
CA SER A 85 -14.99 -3.66 -8.90
C SER A 85 -13.70 -3.33 -9.67
N ARG A 86 -13.17 -2.10 -9.50
CA ARG A 86 -12.01 -1.55 -10.23
C ARG A 86 -12.12 -1.59 -11.74
N THR A 87 -13.32 -1.82 -12.26
CA THR A 87 -13.61 -1.82 -13.70
C THR A 87 -14.92 -1.09 -13.91
N ILE A 88 -14.82 0.08 -14.54
CA ILE A 88 -15.97 0.94 -14.84
C ILE A 88 -16.03 1.13 -16.35
N GLU A 89 -17.01 0.52 -17.00
CA GLU A 89 -17.14 0.62 -18.46
C GLU A 89 -17.54 2.02 -18.91
N GLU A 90 -18.51 2.63 -18.22
CA GLU A 90 -19.02 3.94 -18.57
C GLU A 90 -19.51 4.73 -17.34
N ILE A 91 -19.23 6.03 -17.33
CA ILE A 91 -19.86 7.02 -16.48
C ILE A 91 -20.43 8.13 -17.37
N ASP A 92 -21.75 8.18 -17.52
CA ASP A 92 -22.42 9.29 -18.20
C ASP A 92 -22.81 10.40 -17.21
N LEU A 93 -22.02 11.48 -17.16
CA LEU A 93 -22.36 12.69 -16.41
C LEU A 93 -22.78 13.84 -17.33
N SER A 94 -23.31 13.53 -18.51
CA SER A 94 -23.83 14.55 -19.42
C SER A 94 -24.97 15.34 -18.78
N SER A 95 -24.96 16.67 -18.93
CA SER A 95 -25.95 17.59 -18.35
C SER A 95 -26.18 17.36 -16.84
N CYS A 96 -25.11 17.24 -16.06
CA CYS A 96 -25.15 16.96 -14.62
C CYS A 96 -24.72 18.16 -13.76
N ASP A 97 -24.90 19.38 -14.27
CA ASP A 97 -24.53 20.64 -13.61
C ASP A 97 -23.07 20.69 -13.15
N ILE A 98 -22.15 20.10 -13.91
CA ILE A 98 -20.72 20.11 -13.60
C ILE A 98 -20.13 21.47 -13.99
N GLY A 99 -19.71 22.23 -12.98
CA GLY A 99 -18.94 23.46 -13.14
C GLY A 99 -17.42 23.22 -12.99
N PRO A 100 -16.58 24.27 -13.04
CA PRO A 100 -15.13 24.14 -12.93
C PRO A 100 -14.67 23.41 -11.66
N LYS A 101 -15.31 23.70 -10.51
CA LYS A 101 -14.99 23.06 -9.22
C LYS A 101 -15.34 21.56 -9.20
N SER A 102 -16.45 21.19 -9.82
CA SER A 102 -16.90 19.79 -9.89
C SER A 102 -16.04 19.01 -10.89
N ALA A 103 -15.60 19.64 -11.99
CA ALA A 103 -14.61 19.08 -12.90
C ALA A 103 -13.27 18.81 -12.20
N GLN A 104 -12.82 19.71 -11.33
CA GLN A 104 -11.65 19.44 -10.47
C GLN A 104 -11.87 18.21 -9.58
N ALA A 105 -13.07 18.03 -9.00
CA ALA A 105 -13.37 16.84 -8.20
C ALA A 105 -13.37 15.54 -9.04
N VAL A 106 -13.79 15.60 -10.31
CA VAL A 106 -13.66 14.48 -11.26
C VAL A 106 -12.18 14.16 -11.48
N ALA A 107 -11.35 15.16 -11.79
CA ALA A 107 -9.92 14.98 -12.01
C ALA A 107 -9.19 14.44 -10.77
N ASP A 108 -9.51 14.97 -9.58
CA ASP A 108 -8.94 14.52 -8.30
C ASP A 108 -9.22 13.03 -8.06
N TRP A 109 -10.44 12.57 -8.35
CA TRP A 109 -10.80 11.17 -8.21
C TRP A 109 -10.12 10.28 -9.26
N LEU A 110 -10.10 10.72 -10.52
CA LEU A 110 -9.43 9.97 -11.61
C LEU A 110 -7.93 9.78 -11.36
N LYS A 111 -7.24 10.75 -10.75
CA LYS A 111 -5.81 10.64 -10.38
C LYS A 111 -5.54 9.55 -9.34
N LEU A 112 -6.52 9.27 -8.48
CA LEU A 112 -6.42 8.25 -7.43
C LEU A 112 -6.96 6.89 -7.89
N PHE A 113 -7.84 6.88 -8.89
CA PHE A 113 -8.44 5.65 -9.38
C PHE A 113 -7.41 4.81 -10.14
N THR A 114 -7.10 3.64 -9.59
CA THR A 114 -6.12 2.69 -10.16
C THR A 114 -6.74 1.59 -11.01
N GLY A 115 -8.06 1.63 -11.23
CA GLY A 115 -8.79 0.65 -12.01
C GLY A 115 -8.79 0.95 -13.52
N SER A 116 -9.54 0.14 -14.25
CA SER A 116 -9.83 0.38 -15.67
C SER A 116 -11.10 1.22 -15.80
N MET A 117 -11.05 2.26 -16.65
CA MET A 117 -12.20 3.05 -17.04
C MET A 117 -12.33 3.07 -18.56
N GLY A 118 -13.52 2.79 -19.07
CA GLY A 118 -13.82 2.90 -20.49
C GLY A 118 -14.12 4.35 -20.87
N THR A 119 -15.39 4.75 -20.72
CA THR A 119 -15.87 6.07 -21.16
C THR A 119 -16.31 6.94 -19.99
N LEU A 120 -15.90 8.20 -19.99
CA LEU A 120 -16.44 9.25 -19.12
C LEU A 120 -17.05 10.35 -19.98
N ASN A 121 -18.38 10.44 -19.99
CA ASN A 121 -19.09 11.46 -20.75
C ASN A 121 -19.39 12.68 -19.87
N LEU A 122 -18.77 13.82 -20.21
CA LEU A 122 -18.97 15.11 -19.51
C LEU A 122 -19.69 16.15 -20.38
N MET A 123 -20.32 15.74 -21.49
CA MET A 123 -20.95 16.66 -22.43
C MET A 123 -22.05 17.52 -21.80
N TYR A 124 -22.33 18.68 -22.39
CA TYR A 124 -23.41 19.58 -21.96
C TYR A 124 -23.29 20.05 -20.48
N ASN A 125 -22.07 20.18 -19.98
CA ASN A 125 -21.77 20.76 -18.67
C ASN A 125 -21.10 22.13 -18.79
N LYS A 126 -21.05 22.89 -17.69
CA LYS A 126 -20.47 24.24 -17.62
C LYS A 126 -19.03 24.21 -17.08
N ILE A 127 -18.20 23.32 -17.61
CA ILE A 127 -16.85 23.02 -17.09
C ILE A 127 -15.92 24.25 -17.16
N GLY A 128 -16.01 25.04 -18.23
CA GLY A 128 -15.17 26.21 -18.46
C GLY A 128 -13.68 25.89 -18.66
N PRO A 129 -12.84 26.90 -18.97
CA PRO A 129 -11.41 26.69 -19.23
C PRO A 129 -10.65 26.13 -18.01
N GLU A 130 -10.93 26.65 -16.82
CA GLU A 130 -10.26 26.20 -15.59
C GLU A 130 -10.60 24.74 -15.26
N GLY A 131 -11.86 24.33 -15.43
CA GLY A 131 -12.26 22.95 -15.21
C GLY A 131 -11.68 21.99 -16.25
N ALA A 132 -11.48 22.45 -17.49
CA ALA A 132 -10.87 21.64 -18.55
C ALA A 132 -9.35 21.42 -18.35
N LYS A 133 -8.71 22.25 -17.52
CA LYS A 133 -7.26 22.18 -17.21
C LYS A 133 -6.93 21.25 -16.01
N ALA A 134 -7.92 20.95 -15.18
CA ALA A 134 -7.79 20.21 -13.91
C ALA A 134 -7.18 18.81 -14.04
#